data_AF-A0A6G1JWY7-F1
#
_entry.id   AF-A0A6G1JWY7-F1
#
_cell.length_a   1.000
_cell.length_b   1.000
_cell.length_c   1.000
_cell.angle_alpha   90.00
_cell.angle_beta   90.00
_cell.angle_gamma   90.00
#
_symmetry.space_group_name_H-M   'P 1'
#
loop_
_entity.id
_entity.type
_entity.pdbx_description
1 polymer ?
#
loop_
_entity_poly.entity_id
_entity_poly.type
_entity_poly.pdbx_seq_one_letter_code
_entity_poly.pdbx_strand_id
1 'polypeptide(L)'
;NININNKSGYDASLLTRNICVLGLVVSWIVGIGTLVFSVLLYINNFEHWPTLQLSRKAKEVLPLGLNICVTVLTECLGLIHATALRWALGENLTFNANLRLFTSPKSRSPGSVALGRFANFWHAILLVMTYVSTSLIFCVRPPVKVCRAIYDEPDFYCNYDDATTYLSPAALLVLGVGLVGQAFIATCQLRSVKIISWSSGPINTAWILHDTGTLTHTWNRCMMSVHDLGTATMPSRPIFRQPSAWRAHKEVRRVLAYIWILTMLAYIWFVAVYIGIRLRYAAVLRSDGRCSDCDVYPGPDWSLLPDSHNYTSLADITNAGEVEPDGPGFFFWAMFLMVFVIQAFVTMGLHCAELIVNVSRDEDVWRCMATSVQGYQTGTNTIVAAMKSWKTCSLLALKPVVHWFFGLGMAYYYGWGVFMRPPQILYLAFALTVLALFSTLICLKRPIGPQPATYGHLKTIVDLVDEWHEDMFWGHKGDGHGVAHAGTSDSRLPEVSMELLY
;
A
#
# COMPACT_ATOMS: atom_id res chain seq x y z
N ASN A 1 -16.32 30.15 -2.91
CA ASN A 1 -15.96 31.34 -2.13
C ASN A 1 -16.14 31.07 -0.64
N ILE A 2 -15.07 30.64 0.04
CA ILE A 2 -14.97 30.66 1.50
C ILE A 2 -13.61 31.31 1.76
N ASN A 3 -13.62 32.54 2.27
CA ASN A 3 -12.47 33.20 2.84
C ASN A 3 -12.05 32.43 4.10
N ILE A 4 -11.15 31.45 3.94
CA ILE A 4 -10.33 30.93 5.05
C ILE A 4 -9.16 31.91 5.17
N ASN A 5 -9.44 33.13 5.63
CA ASN A 5 -8.41 34.09 5.99
C ASN A 5 -7.96 33.79 7.42
N ASN A 6 -6.75 33.24 7.55
CA ASN A 6 -5.71 33.56 8.54
C ASN A 6 -6.05 33.71 10.04
N LYS A 7 -7.19 33.26 10.54
CA LYS A 7 -7.48 33.31 11.99
C LYS A 7 -7.04 32.09 12.79
N SER A 8 -6.59 31.04 12.11
CA SER A 8 -6.17 29.81 12.78
C SER A 8 -4.79 29.41 12.28
N GLY A 9 -3.78 29.42 13.16
CA GLY A 9 -2.35 29.21 12.84
C GLY A 9 -1.97 27.81 12.32
N TYR A 10 -2.95 27.02 11.84
CA TYR A 10 -2.73 25.68 11.29
C TYR A 10 -2.74 25.67 9.75
N ASP A 11 -1.94 24.78 9.14
CA ASP A 11 -1.81 24.70 7.68
C ASP A 11 -2.98 23.93 7.05
N ALA A 12 -3.65 24.56 6.08
CA ALA A 12 -4.69 23.93 5.28
C ALA A 12 -4.12 22.94 4.23
N SER A 13 -2.84 23.07 3.87
CA SER A 13 -2.10 22.25 2.90
C SER A 13 -2.79 22.18 1.53
N LEU A 14 -3.03 23.35 0.93
CA LEU A 14 -3.77 23.49 -0.33
C LEU A 14 -3.13 22.77 -1.52
N LEU A 15 -1.79 22.67 -1.56
CA LEU A 15 -1.09 21.91 -2.61
C LEU A 15 -1.46 20.42 -2.57
N THR A 16 -1.48 19.83 -1.36
CA THR A 16 -1.89 18.44 -1.16
C THR A 16 -3.32 18.21 -1.64
N ARG A 17 -4.23 19.13 -1.29
CA ARG A 17 -5.61 19.11 -1.80
C ARG A 17 -5.65 19.14 -3.32
N ASN A 18 -4.93 20.07 -3.95
CA ASN A 18 -4.96 20.23 -5.41
C ASN A 18 -4.39 18.99 -6.13
N ILE A 19 -3.32 18.38 -5.63
CA ILE A 19 -2.76 17.14 -6.19
C ILE A 19 -3.73 15.97 -6.02
N CYS A 20 -4.36 15.84 -4.85
CA CYS A 20 -5.41 14.83 -4.63
C CYS A 20 -6.59 15.01 -5.58
N VAL A 21 -7.08 16.25 -5.74
CA VAL A 21 -8.20 16.56 -6.65
C VAL A 21 -7.80 16.29 -8.11
N LEU A 22 -6.57 16.64 -8.51
CA LEU A 22 -6.05 16.30 -9.84
C LEU A 22 -6.01 14.78 -10.03
N GLY A 23 -5.45 14.05 -9.06
CA GLY A 23 -5.42 12.58 -9.10
C GLY A 23 -6.82 11.96 -9.17
N LEU A 24 -7.81 12.54 -8.49
CA LEU A 24 -9.21 12.13 -8.57
C LEU A 24 -9.79 12.34 -9.98
N VAL A 25 -9.56 13.51 -10.59
CA VAL A 25 -10.01 13.81 -11.95
C VAL A 25 -9.35 12.87 -12.96
N VAL A 26 -8.04 12.65 -12.86
CA VAL A 26 -7.31 11.71 -13.72
C VAL A 26 -7.85 10.30 -13.53
N SER A 27 -8.13 9.87 -12.29
CA SER A 27 -8.71 8.56 -12.00
C SER A 27 -10.09 8.38 -12.65
N TRP A 28 -10.93 9.41 -12.65
CA TRP A 28 -12.21 9.38 -13.37
C TRP A 28 -12.02 9.24 -14.88
N ILE A 29 -11.13 10.03 -15.48
CA ILE A 29 -10.86 10.00 -16.93
C ILE A 29 -10.30 8.64 -17.35
N VAL A 30 -9.28 8.15 -16.64
CA VAL A 30 -8.63 6.86 -16.93
C VAL A 30 -9.61 5.72 -16.66
N GLY A 31 -10.36 5.76 -15.56
CA GLY A 31 -11.35 4.73 -15.21
C GLY A 31 -12.49 4.65 -16.23
N ILE A 32 -13.10 5.77 -16.60
CA ILE A 32 -14.16 5.79 -17.62
C ILE A 32 -13.59 5.42 -18.99
N GLY A 33 -12.42 5.93 -19.35
CA GLY A 33 -11.75 5.61 -20.62
C GLY A 33 -11.46 4.12 -20.74
N THR A 34 -10.94 3.49 -19.68
CA THR A 34 -10.69 2.04 -19.65
C THR A 34 -11.98 1.22 -19.70
N LEU A 35 -13.05 1.65 -19.02
CA LEU A 35 -14.37 1.03 -19.12
C LEU A 35 -14.92 1.09 -20.56
N VAL A 36 -15.01 2.29 -21.14
CA VAL A 36 -15.54 2.47 -22.50
C VAL A 36 -14.70 1.68 -23.50
N PHE A 37 -13.37 1.77 -23.40
CA PHE A 37 -12.48 1.02 -24.27
C PHE A 37 -12.68 -0.50 -24.13
N SER A 38 -12.82 -1.02 -22.90
CA SER A 38 -13.08 -2.45 -22.69
C SER A 38 -14.40 -2.93 -23.29
N VAL A 39 -15.47 -2.13 -23.20
CA VAL A 39 -16.78 -2.45 -23.79
C VAL A 39 -16.71 -2.42 -25.31
N LEU A 40 -16.03 -1.42 -25.89
CA LEU A 40 -15.82 -1.35 -27.34
C LEU A 40 -15.02 -2.55 -27.85
N LEU A 41 -13.99 -2.98 -27.11
CA LEU A 41 -13.25 -4.20 -27.44
C LEU A 41 -14.15 -5.43 -27.38
N TYR A 42 -15.00 -5.55 -26.37
CA TYR A 42 -15.92 -6.68 -26.22
C TYR A 42 -16.94 -6.76 -27.37
N ILE A 43 -17.47 -5.62 -27.82
CA ILE A 43 -18.45 -5.55 -28.91
C ILE A 43 -17.78 -5.85 -30.27
N ASN A 44 -16.62 -5.25 -30.55
CA ASN A 44 -15.99 -5.34 -31.86
C ASN A 44 -15.21 -6.63 -32.09
N ASN A 45 -14.79 -7.30 -31.02
CA ASN A 45 -13.85 -8.42 -31.06
C ASN A 45 -14.37 -9.61 -30.25
N PHE A 46 -15.68 -9.86 -30.32
CA PHE A 46 -16.34 -10.92 -29.55
C PHE A 46 -15.71 -12.31 -29.80
N GLU A 47 -15.25 -12.57 -31.03
CA GLU A 47 -14.63 -13.85 -31.41
C GLU A 47 -13.11 -13.91 -31.20
N HIS A 48 -12.38 -12.79 -31.26
CA HIS A 48 -10.91 -12.78 -31.28
C HIS A 48 -10.33 -11.64 -30.45
N TRP A 49 -9.63 -11.92 -29.35
CA TRP A 49 -9.08 -10.85 -28.51
C TRP A 49 -8.09 -9.95 -29.28
N PRO A 50 -8.11 -8.63 -29.03
CA PRO A 50 -7.23 -7.68 -29.72
C PRO A 50 -5.76 -7.99 -29.44
N THR A 51 -4.94 -7.85 -30.47
CA THR A 51 -3.50 -8.15 -30.42
C THR A 51 -2.65 -6.90 -30.49
N LEU A 52 -1.55 -6.91 -29.75
CA LEU A 52 -0.51 -5.89 -29.77
C LEU A 52 0.81 -6.56 -30.15
N GLN A 53 1.48 -6.02 -31.17
CA GLN A 53 2.83 -6.44 -31.54
C GLN A 53 3.83 -5.72 -30.63
N LEU A 54 4.34 -6.43 -29.63
CA LEU A 54 5.26 -5.90 -28.64
C LEU A 54 6.59 -6.67 -28.69
N SER A 55 7.70 -5.93 -28.60
CA SER A 55 9.00 -6.58 -28.38
C SER A 55 8.98 -7.40 -27.10
N ARG A 56 9.76 -8.48 -27.05
CA ARG A 56 9.79 -9.42 -25.90
C ARG A 56 10.02 -8.71 -24.56
N LYS A 57 10.97 -7.78 -24.52
CA LYS A 57 11.25 -6.99 -23.32
C LYS A 57 10.09 -6.06 -22.95
N ALA A 58 9.42 -5.49 -23.95
CA ALA A 58 8.28 -4.61 -23.69
C ALA A 58 7.11 -5.38 -23.06
N LYS A 59 6.88 -6.66 -23.39
CA LYS A 59 5.81 -7.48 -22.81
C LYS A 59 5.93 -7.63 -21.30
N GLU A 60 7.16 -7.82 -20.81
CA GLU A 60 7.42 -8.03 -19.39
C GLU A 60 7.55 -6.71 -18.62
N VAL A 61 7.98 -5.61 -19.27
CA VAL A 61 8.18 -4.29 -18.64
C VAL A 61 6.94 -3.39 -18.67
N LEU A 62 6.08 -3.51 -19.68
CA LEU A 62 4.85 -2.73 -19.78
C LEU A 62 3.90 -2.92 -18.58
N PRO A 63 3.71 -4.15 -18.03
CA PRO A 63 2.97 -4.35 -16.79
C PRO A 63 3.54 -3.58 -15.59
N LEU A 64 4.86 -3.40 -15.51
CA LEU A 64 5.47 -2.57 -14.46
C LEU A 64 5.07 -1.10 -14.62
N GLY A 65 5.12 -0.57 -15.84
CA GLY A 65 4.65 0.80 -16.14
C GLY A 65 3.18 1.00 -15.76
N LEU A 66 2.32 0.04 -16.10
CA LEU A 66 0.90 0.06 -15.72
C LEU A 66 0.71 0.00 -14.21
N ASN A 67 1.45 -0.85 -13.49
CA ASN A 67 1.41 -0.92 -12.04
C ASN A 67 1.88 0.40 -11.39
N ILE A 68 2.90 1.08 -11.93
CA ILE A 68 3.32 2.40 -11.46
C ILE A 68 2.18 3.41 -11.62
N CYS A 69 1.55 3.48 -12.80
CA CYS A 69 0.42 4.38 -13.03
C CYS A 69 -0.74 4.11 -12.07
N VAL A 70 -1.11 2.84 -11.91
CA VAL A 70 -2.16 2.42 -10.98
C VAL A 70 -1.81 2.75 -9.54
N THR A 71 -0.57 2.51 -9.10
CA THR A 71 -0.13 2.89 -7.76
C THR A 71 -0.26 4.39 -7.55
N VAL A 72 0.20 5.24 -8.47
CA VAL A 72 0.07 6.70 -8.32
C VAL A 72 -1.40 7.14 -8.17
N LEU A 73 -2.29 6.61 -9.02
CA LEU A 73 -3.73 6.94 -8.94
C LEU A 73 -4.36 6.45 -7.64
N THR A 74 -4.10 5.20 -7.25
CA THR A 74 -4.65 4.60 -6.03
C THR A 74 -4.09 5.24 -4.76
N GLU A 75 -2.85 5.73 -4.75
CA GLU A 75 -2.31 6.51 -3.63
C GLU A 75 -3.01 7.87 -3.49
N CYS A 76 -3.30 8.57 -4.60
CA CYS A 76 -4.05 9.83 -4.55
C CYS A 76 -5.46 9.62 -3.98
N LEU A 77 -6.17 8.59 -4.46
CA LEU A 77 -7.51 8.23 -3.97
C LEU A 77 -7.47 7.75 -2.51
N GLY A 78 -6.47 6.93 -2.17
CA GLY A 78 -6.21 6.46 -0.82
C GLY A 78 -5.91 7.58 0.17
N LEU A 79 -5.22 8.65 -0.27
CA LEU A 79 -4.95 9.84 0.55
C LEU A 79 -6.21 10.66 0.81
N ILE A 80 -7.09 10.84 -0.20
CA ILE A 80 -8.40 11.46 -0.01
C ILE A 80 -9.21 10.66 1.01
N HIS A 81 -9.27 9.34 0.81
CA HIS A 81 -9.99 8.43 1.68
C HIS A 81 -9.47 8.47 3.13
N ALA A 82 -8.15 8.46 3.31
CA ALA A 82 -7.51 8.55 4.63
C ALA A 82 -7.79 9.88 5.33
N THR A 83 -7.70 10.98 4.58
CA THR A 83 -7.95 12.32 5.12
C THR A 83 -9.41 12.49 5.51
N ALA A 84 -10.33 12.04 4.66
CA ALA A 84 -11.75 12.06 4.98
C ALA A 84 -12.07 11.17 6.20
N LEU A 85 -11.49 9.96 6.28
CA LEU A 85 -11.69 9.08 7.43
C LEU A 85 -11.13 9.71 8.71
N ARG A 86 -9.96 10.34 8.67
CA ARG A 86 -9.36 11.03 9.81
C ARG A 86 -10.32 12.07 10.39
N TRP A 87 -10.86 12.95 9.55
CA TRP A 87 -11.78 14.00 9.99
C TRP A 87 -13.18 13.48 10.33
N ALA A 88 -13.60 12.35 9.75
CA ALA A 88 -14.83 11.69 10.14
C ALA A 88 -14.75 11.01 11.53
N LEU A 89 -13.55 10.58 11.94
CA LEU A 89 -13.33 9.98 13.26
C LEU A 89 -13.39 11.02 14.39
N GLY A 90 -12.94 12.25 14.14
CA GLY A 90 -12.99 13.37 15.09
C GLY A 90 -12.48 12.97 16.47
N GLU A 91 -13.38 12.98 17.46
CA GLU A 91 -13.11 12.64 18.88
C GLU A 91 -12.59 11.21 19.11
N ASN A 92 -12.84 10.28 18.18
CA ASN A 92 -12.33 8.89 18.28
C ASN A 92 -10.92 8.72 17.69
N LEU A 93 -10.30 9.79 17.19
CA LEU A 93 -8.98 9.75 16.60
C LEU A 93 -7.92 9.74 17.71
N THR A 94 -7.44 8.56 18.08
CA THR A 94 -6.36 8.39 19.07
C THR A 94 -4.98 8.64 18.46
N PHE A 95 -4.76 8.15 17.23
CA PHE A 95 -3.52 8.34 16.48
C PHE A 95 -3.79 9.02 15.15
N ASN A 96 -2.84 9.84 14.70
CA ASN A 96 -2.90 10.53 13.42
C ASN A 96 -2.99 9.55 12.22
N ALA A 97 -2.27 8.44 12.31
CA ALA A 97 -2.34 7.33 11.38
C ALA A 97 -2.96 6.10 12.08
N ASN A 98 -4.23 5.82 11.78
CA ASN A 98 -4.95 4.64 12.24
C ASN A 98 -5.05 3.59 11.12
N LEU A 99 -5.10 2.29 11.48
CA LEU A 99 -5.27 1.25 10.48
C LEU A 99 -6.70 1.31 9.89
N ARG A 100 -6.77 1.76 8.63
CA ARG A 100 -8.03 2.07 7.91
C ARG A 100 -9.04 0.92 7.96
N LEU A 101 -8.58 -0.33 7.93
CA LEU A 101 -9.44 -1.51 7.84
C LEU A 101 -10.25 -1.80 9.13
N PHE A 102 -9.74 -1.41 10.30
CA PHE A 102 -10.35 -1.75 11.60
C PHE A 102 -10.89 -0.55 12.37
N THR A 103 -10.66 0.66 11.89
CA THR A 103 -11.17 1.88 12.52
C THR A 103 -12.48 2.33 11.89
N SER A 104 -13.47 2.53 12.75
CA SER A 104 -14.81 3.00 12.40
C SER A 104 -15.17 4.15 13.34
N PRO A 105 -15.87 5.19 12.87
CA PRO A 105 -16.42 6.20 13.76
C PRO A 105 -17.33 5.53 14.78
N LYS A 106 -17.24 5.92 16.06
CA LYS A 106 -18.27 5.62 17.05
C LYS A 106 -19.11 6.88 17.23
N SER A 107 -20.38 6.76 16.85
CA SER A 107 -21.49 7.60 17.31
C SER A 107 -21.45 9.09 16.93
N ARG A 108 -22.16 9.42 15.85
CA ARG A 108 -22.98 10.65 15.78
C ARG A 108 -24.22 10.48 14.90
N SER A 109 -24.24 9.47 14.03
CA SER A 109 -25.48 8.89 13.47
C SER A 109 -25.25 7.43 13.04
N PRO A 110 -26.24 6.52 13.19
CA PRO A 110 -26.13 5.12 12.73
C PRO A 110 -25.73 4.99 11.25
N GLY A 111 -26.18 5.93 10.40
CA GLY A 111 -25.84 5.97 8.98
C GLY A 111 -24.36 6.30 8.68
N SER A 112 -23.73 7.17 9.48
CA SER A 112 -22.32 7.55 9.27
C SER A 112 -21.32 6.42 9.59
N VAL A 113 -21.67 5.56 10.54
CA VAL A 113 -20.85 4.40 10.95
C VAL A 113 -20.91 3.30 9.91
N ALA A 114 -22.10 3.00 9.39
CA ALA A 114 -22.29 2.06 8.30
C ALA A 114 -21.55 2.51 7.04
N LEU A 115 -21.65 3.81 6.68
CA LEU A 115 -20.98 4.37 5.53
C LEU A 115 -19.45 4.31 5.65
N GLY A 116 -18.88 4.53 6.85
CA GLY A 116 -17.44 4.44 7.07
C GLY A 116 -16.89 3.02 6.89
N ARG A 117 -17.50 2.02 7.53
CA ARG A 117 -17.05 0.61 7.39
C ARG A 117 -17.27 0.10 5.98
N PHE A 118 -18.40 0.44 5.38
CA PHE A 118 -18.73 0.08 3.99
C PHE A 118 -17.71 0.69 3.02
N ALA A 119 -17.40 1.98 3.17
CA ALA A 119 -16.41 2.65 2.34
C ALA A 119 -15.02 2.02 2.50
N ASN A 120 -14.58 1.68 3.72
CA ASN A 120 -13.27 1.05 3.95
C ASN A 120 -13.19 -0.34 3.32
N PHE A 121 -14.25 -1.15 3.48
CA PHE A 121 -14.33 -2.50 2.92
C PHE A 121 -14.34 -2.48 1.38
N TRP A 122 -15.21 -1.66 0.77
CA TRP A 122 -15.29 -1.56 -0.67
C TRP A 122 -14.06 -0.90 -1.29
N HIS A 123 -13.48 0.10 -0.64
CA HIS A 123 -12.23 0.68 -1.10
C HIS A 123 -11.11 -0.37 -1.14
N ALA A 124 -11.01 -1.24 -0.12
CA ALA A 124 -10.06 -2.35 -0.11
C ALA A 124 -10.33 -3.37 -1.24
N ILE A 125 -11.59 -3.77 -1.46
CA ILE A 125 -11.95 -4.68 -2.56
C ILE A 125 -11.57 -4.07 -3.92
N LEU A 126 -11.97 -2.83 -4.17
CA LEU A 126 -11.73 -2.15 -5.45
C LEU A 126 -10.22 -1.94 -5.69
N LEU A 127 -9.45 -1.71 -4.63
CA LEU A 127 -8.00 -1.63 -4.67
C LEU A 127 -7.37 -2.95 -5.11
N VAL A 128 -7.79 -4.07 -4.51
CA VAL A 128 -7.34 -5.41 -4.92
C VAL A 128 -7.77 -5.69 -6.37
N MET A 129 -9.02 -5.40 -6.74
CA MET A 129 -9.50 -5.58 -8.12
C MET A 129 -8.63 -4.84 -9.13
N THR A 130 -8.20 -3.62 -8.81
CA THR A 130 -7.34 -2.80 -9.68
C THR A 130 -6.00 -3.49 -9.92
N TYR A 131 -5.33 -3.99 -8.87
CA TYR A 131 -4.03 -4.69 -8.98
C TYR A 131 -4.12 -6.12 -9.54
N VAL A 132 -5.23 -6.82 -9.33
CA VAL A 132 -5.47 -8.11 -9.99
C VAL A 132 -5.61 -7.88 -11.49
N SER A 133 -6.37 -6.86 -11.87
CA SER A 133 -6.61 -6.52 -13.27
C SER A 133 -5.31 -6.16 -14.00
N THR A 134 -4.42 -5.36 -13.39
CA THR A 134 -3.12 -5.04 -14.00
C THR A 134 -2.26 -6.28 -14.28
N SER A 135 -2.42 -7.33 -13.47
CA SER A 135 -1.71 -8.61 -13.64
C SER A 135 -2.30 -9.47 -14.78
N LEU A 136 -3.58 -9.27 -15.11
CA LEU A 136 -4.32 -10.11 -16.07
C LEU A 136 -4.61 -9.40 -17.41
N ILE A 137 -4.29 -8.11 -17.54
CA ILE A 137 -4.53 -7.33 -18.77
C ILE A 137 -3.73 -7.88 -19.95
N PHE A 138 -2.44 -8.18 -19.74
CA PHE A 138 -1.56 -8.66 -20.78
C PHE A 138 -1.50 -10.18 -20.75
N CYS A 139 -2.03 -10.79 -21.79
CA CYS A 139 -2.07 -12.23 -21.94
C CYS A 139 -1.06 -12.62 -23.01
N VAL A 140 -0.17 -13.56 -22.70
CA VAL A 140 0.83 -14.04 -23.64
C VAL A 140 0.37 -15.41 -24.15
N ARG A 141 0.83 -15.82 -25.34
CA ARG A 141 0.72 -17.23 -25.74
C ARG A 141 1.84 -18.06 -25.12
N PRO A 142 1.61 -19.35 -24.86
CA PRO A 142 2.64 -20.22 -24.33
C PRO A 142 3.85 -20.23 -25.27
N PRO A 143 5.09 -20.35 -24.74
CA PRO A 143 6.28 -20.45 -25.58
C PRO A 143 6.14 -21.57 -26.61
N VAL A 144 6.61 -21.35 -27.84
CA VAL A 144 6.51 -22.33 -28.94
C VAL A 144 7.02 -23.70 -28.49
N LYS A 145 8.14 -23.77 -27.77
CA LYS A 145 8.69 -25.05 -27.26
C LYS A 145 7.74 -25.81 -26.33
N VAL A 146 6.97 -25.10 -25.50
CA VAL A 146 5.96 -25.71 -24.61
C VAL A 146 4.80 -26.21 -25.44
N CYS A 147 4.33 -25.40 -26.39
CA CYS A 147 3.28 -25.81 -27.33
C CYS A 147 3.68 -27.05 -28.15
N ARG A 148 4.91 -27.10 -28.66
CA ARG A 148 5.45 -28.27 -29.39
C ARG A 148 5.61 -29.52 -28.53
N ALA A 149 5.73 -29.37 -27.22
CA ALA A 149 5.81 -30.51 -26.30
C ALA A 149 4.44 -31.16 -26.06
N ILE A 150 3.34 -30.41 -26.30
CA ILE A 150 1.97 -30.86 -26.07
C ILE A 150 1.36 -31.48 -27.33
N TYR A 151 1.51 -30.81 -28.48
CA TYR A 151 0.84 -31.22 -29.70
C TYR A 151 1.72 -32.11 -30.57
N ASP A 152 1.17 -33.25 -31.00
CA ASP A 152 1.80 -34.15 -31.97
C ASP A 152 1.94 -33.51 -33.36
N GLU A 153 1.08 -32.55 -33.71
CA GLU A 153 1.16 -31.71 -34.93
C GLU A 153 1.45 -30.23 -34.58
N PRO A 154 2.70 -29.90 -34.20
CA PRO A 154 3.06 -28.59 -33.68
C PRO A 154 2.92 -27.44 -34.68
N ASP A 155 3.03 -27.71 -35.97
CA ASP A 155 3.10 -26.65 -36.99
C ASP A 155 1.74 -25.99 -37.27
N PHE A 156 0.63 -26.63 -36.91
CA PHE A 156 -0.71 -26.04 -37.05
C PHE A 156 -1.09 -25.17 -35.84
N TYR A 157 -0.81 -25.65 -34.62
CA TYR A 157 -1.20 -24.98 -33.36
C TYR A 157 -0.14 -24.06 -32.75
N CYS A 158 1.12 -24.17 -33.16
CA CYS A 158 2.23 -23.43 -32.53
C CYS A 158 2.95 -22.47 -33.49
N ASN A 159 2.48 -22.33 -34.73
CA ASN A 159 3.06 -21.43 -35.73
C ASN A 159 2.50 -20.01 -35.59
N TYR A 160 2.90 -19.34 -34.51
CA TYR A 160 2.49 -17.97 -34.22
C TYR A 160 3.69 -17.10 -33.89
N ASP A 161 3.56 -15.80 -34.19
CA ASP A 161 4.62 -14.84 -33.92
C ASP A 161 4.74 -14.59 -32.42
N ASP A 162 5.90 -14.95 -31.86
CA ASP A 162 6.36 -14.70 -30.48
C ASP A 162 6.19 -13.22 -30.05
N ALA A 163 6.03 -12.28 -30.99
CA ALA A 163 5.80 -10.86 -30.73
C ALA A 163 4.34 -10.50 -30.36
N THR A 164 3.38 -11.41 -30.54
CA THR A 164 1.96 -11.12 -30.34
C THR A 164 1.56 -11.16 -28.86
N THR A 165 0.92 -10.11 -28.34
CA THR A 165 0.35 -10.05 -26.98
C THR A 165 -1.13 -9.80 -27.08
N TYR A 166 -1.94 -10.56 -26.35
CA TYR A 166 -3.39 -10.39 -26.32
C TYR A 166 -3.77 -9.49 -25.15
N LEU A 167 -4.75 -8.63 -25.37
CA LEU A 167 -5.25 -7.74 -24.34
C LEU A 167 -6.60 -8.27 -23.84
N SER A 168 -6.70 -8.57 -22.54
CA SER A 168 -7.94 -9.09 -21.94
C SER A 168 -8.97 -7.96 -21.77
N PRO A 169 -10.09 -7.97 -22.52
CA PRO A 169 -11.13 -6.95 -22.35
C PRO A 169 -11.78 -7.04 -20.97
N ALA A 170 -11.91 -8.25 -20.42
CA ALA A 170 -12.50 -8.48 -19.10
C ALA A 170 -11.61 -7.90 -17.98
N ALA A 171 -10.30 -8.08 -18.04
CA ALA A 171 -9.39 -7.47 -17.06
C ALA A 171 -9.40 -5.93 -17.16
N LEU A 172 -9.47 -5.37 -18.37
CA LEU A 172 -9.62 -3.91 -18.55
C LEU A 172 -10.94 -3.38 -17.98
N LEU A 173 -12.03 -4.12 -18.16
CA LEU A 173 -13.33 -3.78 -17.58
C LEU A 173 -13.24 -3.72 -16.05
N VAL A 174 -12.65 -4.75 -15.44
CA VAL A 174 -12.46 -4.80 -13.98
C VAL A 174 -11.54 -3.68 -13.49
N LEU A 175 -10.46 -3.36 -14.22
CA LEU A 175 -9.60 -2.22 -13.90
C LEU A 175 -10.40 -0.92 -13.87
N GLY A 176 -11.22 -0.70 -14.90
CA GLY A 176 -12.08 0.47 -15.01
C GLY A 176 -13.11 0.55 -13.87
N VAL A 177 -13.76 -0.56 -13.53
CA VAL A 177 -14.69 -0.66 -12.38
C VAL A 177 -13.96 -0.33 -11.07
N GLY A 178 -12.76 -0.88 -10.88
CA GLY A 178 -11.91 -0.63 -9.71
C GLY A 178 -11.59 0.85 -9.53
N LEU A 179 -11.09 1.52 -10.58
CA LEU A 179 -10.73 2.93 -10.55
C LEU A 179 -11.95 3.84 -10.39
N VAL A 180 -13.02 3.61 -11.15
CA VAL A 180 -14.26 4.39 -11.06
C VAL A 180 -14.91 4.22 -9.70
N GLY A 181 -14.95 3.01 -9.15
CA GLY A 181 -15.48 2.74 -7.83
C GLY A 181 -14.71 3.49 -6.74
N GLN A 182 -13.38 3.47 -6.79
CA GLN A 182 -12.55 4.21 -5.82
C GLN A 182 -12.74 5.72 -5.97
N ALA A 183 -12.78 6.23 -7.21
CA ALA A 183 -13.02 7.65 -7.49
C ALA A 183 -14.42 8.10 -7.01
N PHE A 184 -15.44 7.25 -7.18
CA PHE A 184 -16.78 7.48 -6.67
C PHE A 184 -16.79 7.58 -5.14
N ILE A 185 -16.19 6.61 -4.44
CA ILE A 185 -16.08 6.64 -2.97
C ILE A 185 -15.36 7.91 -2.51
N ALA A 186 -14.23 8.25 -3.12
CA ALA A 186 -13.47 9.46 -2.79
C ALA A 186 -14.29 10.75 -3.02
N THR A 187 -15.08 10.79 -4.10
CA THR A 187 -15.98 11.92 -4.41
C THR A 187 -17.09 12.05 -3.37
N CYS A 188 -17.72 10.93 -2.99
CA CYS A 188 -18.73 10.90 -1.92
C CYS A 188 -18.13 11.40 -0.60
N GLN A 189 -16.95 10.93 -0.23
CA GLN A 189 -16.27 11.33 0.99
C GLN A 189 -15.94 12.83 1.03
N LEU A 190 -15.47 13.39 -0.09
CA LEU A 190 -15.21 14.83 -0.21
C LEU A 190 -16.48 15.68 -0.06
N ARG A 191 -17.64 15.14 -0.46
CA ARG A 191 -18.93 15.82 -0.31
C ARG A 191 -19.52 15.65 1.09
N SER A 192 -19.32 14.49 1.71
CA SER A 192 -19.97 14.13 2.97
C SER A 192 -19.18 14.55 4.21
N VAL A 193 -17.85 14.70 4.12
CA VAL A 193 -17.00 15.02 5.27
C VAL A 193 -16.40 16.42 5.12
N LYS A 194 -16.56 17.26 6.14
CA LYS A 194 -15.88 18.55 6.22
C LYS A 194 -14.41 18.32 6.58
N ILE A 195 -13.55 18.37 5.58
CA ILE A 195 -12.08 18.29 5.76
C ILE A 195 -11.56 19.65 6.21
N ILE A 196 -11.02 19.73 7.43
CA ILE A 196 -10.49 20.98 8.01
C ILE A 196 -9.09 21.25 7.46
N SER A 197 -8.23 20.24 7.42
CA SER A 197 -6.87 20.35 6.86
C SER A 197 -6.49 19.12 6.04
N TRP A 198 -5.69 19.36 4.99
CA TRP A 198 -5.08 18.32 4.16
C TRP A 198 -3.64 17.99 4.60
N SER A 199 -3.15 18.60 5.67
CA SER A 199 -1.86 18.26 6.23
C SER A 199 -1.91 16.86 6.82
N SER A 200 -0.89 16.06 6.56
CA SER A 200 -0.73 14.75 7.22
C SER A 200 0.09 14.84 8.51
N GLY A 201 0.52 16.04 8.90
CA GLY A 201 1.31 16.26 10.10
C GLY A 201 0.51 15.94 11.37
N PRO A 202 1.09 15.17 12.31
CA PRO A 202 0.40 14.83 13.55
C PRO A 202 0.22 16.06 14.45
N ILE A 203 1.17 17.00 14.43
CA ILE A 203 1.12 18.25 15.19
C ILE A 203 -0.03 19.15 14.70
N ASN A 204 -0.16 19.33 13.39
CA ASN A 204 -1.25 20.13 12.81
C ASN A 204 -2.63 19.55 13.15
N THR A 205 -2.74 18.22 13.12
CA THR A 205 -3.97 17.51 13.50
C THR A 205 -4.26 17.68 15.00
N ALA A 206 -3.23 17.56 15.85
CA ALA A 206 -3.35 17.75 17.29
C ALA A 206 -3.76 19.19 17.65
N TRP A 207 -3.18 20.19 16.99
CA TRP A 207 -3.54 21.60 17.17
C TRP A 207 -5.02 21.82 16.85
N ILE A 208 -5.48 21.37 15.68
CA ILE A 208 -6.89 21.54 15.28
C ILE A 208 -7.83 20.89 16.31
N LEU A 209 -7.53 19.68 16.77
CA LEU A 209 -8.36 19.00 17.78
C LEU A 209 -8.30 19.66 19.15
N HIS A 210 -7.19 20.31 19.50
CA HIS A 210 -7.06 21.10 20.71
C HIS A 210 -7.90 22.38 20.61
N ASP A 211 -7.80 23.12 19.50
CA ASP A 211 -8.53 24.36 19.26
C ASP A 211 -10.05 24.13 19.17
N THR A 212 -10.50 23.00 18.61
CA THR A 212 -11.91 22.62 18.62
C THR A 212 -12.42 22.11 19.98
N GLY A 213 -11.56 22.02 21.00
CA GLY A 213 -11.89 21.52 22.33
C GLY A 213 -12.12 20.01 22.41
N THR A 214 -11.76 19.27 21.36
CA THR A 214 -11.90 17.81 21.31
C THR A 214 -10.84 17.11 22.15
N LEU A 215 -9.61 17.63 22.15
CA LEU A 215 -8.53 17.17 23.01
C LEU A 215 -8.15 18.30 23.95
N THR A 216 -8.16 18.05 25.26
CA THR A 216 -7.72 19.01 26.26
C THR A 216 -6.31 18.70 26.72
N HIS A 217 -5.51 19.71 27.04
CA HIS A 217 -4.17 19.54 27.63
C HIS A 217 -4.28 18.97 29.05
N THR A 218 -3.53 17.91 29.35
CA THR A 218 -3.36 17.40 30.73
C THR A 218 -2.02 17.88 31.28
N TRP A 219 -2.09 18.75 32.28
CA TRP A 219 -0.93 19.31 32.96
C TRP A 219 -0.06 18.25 33.63
N ASN A 220 1.22 18.57 33.85
CA ASN A 220 2.22 17.72 34.52
C ASN A 220 2.54 16.40 33.79
N ARG A 221 2.57 16.44 32.45
CA ARG A 221 2.91 15.29 31.60
C ARG A 221 4.00 15.60 30.55
N CYS A 222 4.77 16.68 30.75
CA CYS A 222 5.73 17.20 29.78
C CYS A 222 6.91 16.25 29.44
N MET A 223 7.16 15.22 30.26
CA MET A 223 8.12 14.13 29.98
C MET A 223 7.49 12.75 29.80
N MET A 224 6.16 12.65 29.78
CA MET A 224 5.48 11.35 29.70
C MET A 224 5.26 10.96 28.24
N SER A 225 5.80 9.81 27.85
CA SER A 225 5.68 9.29 26.50
C SER A 225 4.33 8.62 26.25
N VAL A 226 4.08 8.22 25.01
CA VAL A 226 2.92 7.38 24.66
C VAL A 226 2.91 6.03 25.42
N HIS A 227 4.05 5.59 25.93
CA HIS A 227 4.14 4.36 26.71
C HIS A 227 3.60 4.52 28.14
N ASP A 228 3.45 5.76 28.60
CA ASP A 228 3.05 6.14 29.95
C ASP A 228 1.56 6.55 30.02
N LEU A 229 0.76 6.18 29.01
CA LEU A 229 -0.67 6.54 28.93
C LEU A 229 -1.50 5.98 30.10
N GLY A 230 -1.09 4.85 30.68
CA GLY A 230 -1.78 4.22 31.81
C GLY A 230 -1.25 4.62 33.19
N THR A 231 -0.17 5.42 33.25
CA THR A 231 0.45 5.79 34.52
C THR A 231 -0.06 7.16 34.99
N ALA A 232 -0.18 7.31 36.31
CA ALA A 232 -0.53 8.58 36.93
C ALA A 232 0.49 9.67 36.56
N THR A 233 0.05 10.92 36.50
CA THR A 233 0.90 12.08 36.25
C THR A 233 1.96 12.19 37.34
N MET A 234 3.23 12.10 36.97
CA MET A 234 4.33 12.20 37.91
C MET A 234 5.57 12.80 37.23
N PRO A 235 6.35 13.61 37.96
CA PRO A 235 7.61 14.13 37.45
C PRO A 235 8.52 12.98 37.02
N SER A 236 9.12 13.10 35.84
CA SER A 236 9.85 12.03 35.19
C SER A 236 11.18 12.55 34.65
N ARG A 237 12.22 11.73 34.74
CA ARG A 237 13.51 12.06 34.14
C ARG A 237 13.48 11.77 32.63
N PRO A 238 14.17 12.57 31.81
CA PRO A 238 14.31 12.28 30.39
C PRO A 238 15.03 10.95 30.17
N ILE A 239 14.67 10.26 29.08
CA ILE A 239 15.28 8.98 28.72
C ILE A 239 16.08 9.18 27.43
N PHE A 240 17.35 8.77 27.45
CA PHE A 240 18.26 8.95 26.31
C PHE A 240 17.83 8.16 25.06
N ARG A 241 17.24 6.98 25.27
CA ARG A 241 16.70 6.13 24.20
C ARG A 241 15.26 5.77 24.50
N GLN A 242 14.36 6.29 23.68
CA GLN A 242 12.94 6.08 23.84
C GLN A 242 12.56 4.67 23.37
N PRO A 243 11.49 4.07 23.91
CA PRO A 243 11.02 2.77 23.45
C PRO A 243 10.53 2.85 22.00
N SER A 244 10.52 1.72 21.29
CA SER A 244 10.22 1.68 19.85
C SER A 244 8.71 1.67 19.57
N ALA A 245 8.34 1.95 18.30
CA ALA A 245 6.96 1.90 17.83
C ALA A 245 6.29 0.55 18.09
N TRP A 246 7.07 -0.54 18.01
CA TRP A 246 6.65 -1.90 18.37
C TRP A 246 6.00 -1.99 19.76
N ARG A 247 6.49 -1.23 20.75
CA ARG A 247 5.93 -1.21 22.11
C ARG A 247 4.73 -0.26 22.23
N ALA A 248 4.71 0.82 21.46
CA ALA A 248 3.63 1.82 21.51
C ALA A 248 2.33 1.28 20.88
N HIS A 249 2.46 0.54 19.77
CA HIS A 249 1.34 0.20 18.91
C HIS A 249 1.12 -1.31 18.82
N LYS A 250 -0.01 -1.80 19.35
CA LYS A 250 -0.42 -3.21 19.18
C LYS A 250 -0.68 -3.55 17.70
N GLU A 251 -1.19 -2.60 16.92
CA GLU A 251 -1.49 -2.82 15.50
C GLU A 251 -0.22 -2.95 14.67
N VAL A 252 0.83 -2.16 14.98
CA VAL A 252 2.15 -2.30 14.35
C VAL A 252 2.71 -3.71 14.53
N ARG A 253 2.52 -4.32 15.71
CA ARG A 253 2.94 -5.71 15.95
C ARG A 253 2.20 -6.72 15.08
N ARG A 254 0.87 -6.57 14.98
CA ARG A 254 0.03 -7.44 14.15
C ARG A 254 0.37 -7.31 12.67
N VAL A 255 0.57 -6.08 12.18
CA VAL A 255 0.98 -5.81 10.80
C VAL A 255 2.34 -6.45 10.52
N LEU A 256 3.32 -6.27 11.41
CA LEU A 256 4.64 -6.84 11.19
C LEU A 256 4.60 -8.39 11.18
N ALA A 257 3.84 -8.99 12.11
CA ALA A 257 3.62 -10.42 12.12
C ALA A 257 2.95 -10.90 10.82
N TYR A 258 1.94 -10.17 10.35
CA TYR A 258 1.25 -10.46 9.10
C TYR A 258 2.19 -10.43 7.88
N ILE A 259 3.05 -9.41 7.75
CA ILE A 259 4.02 -9.31 6.64
C ILE A 259 5.03 -10.48 6.68
N TRP A 260 5.50 -10.87 7.86
CA TRP A 260 6.39 -12.04 8.00
C TRP A 260 5.70 -13.36 7.68
N ILE A 261 4.47 -13.56 8.15
CA ILE A 261 3.67 -14.75 7.80
C ILE A 261 3.47 -14.82 6.29
N LEU A 262 3.07 -13.71 5.66
CA LEU A 262 2.90 -13.62 4.21
C LEU A 262 4.20 -13.96 3.46
N THR A 263 5.34 -13.49 3.94
CA THR A 263 6.66 -13.80 3.36
C THR A 263 6.97 -15.29 3.44
N MET A 264 6.72 -15.93 4.59
CA MET A 264 6.93 -17.37 4.77
C MET A 264 5.98 -18.19 3.89
N LEU A 265 4.72 -17.79 3.78
CA LEU A 265 3.76 -18.41 2.89
C LEU A 265 4.18 -18.31 1.42
N ALA A 266 4.80 -17.20 0.99
CA ALA A 266 5.33 -17.07 -0.37
C ALA A 266 6.48 -18.05 -0.65
N TYR A 267 7.39 -18.27 0.31
CA TYR A 267 8.43 -19.30 0.18
C TYR A 267 7.86 -20.72 0.16
N ILE A 268 6.89 -21.00 1.03
CA ILE A 268 6.20 -22.30 1.05
C ILE A 268 5.49 -22.54 -0.28
N TRP A 269 4.81 -21.51 -0.81
CA TRP A 269 4.17 -21.56 -2.11
C TRP A 269 5.17 -21.87 -3.23
N PHE A 270 6.31 -21.16 -3.28
CA PHE A 270 7.39 -21.45 -4.22
C PHE A 270 7.88 -22.90 -4.12
N VAL A 271 8.21 -23.36 -2.91
CA VAL A 271 8.72 -24.73 -2.69
C VAL A 271 7.69 -25.77 -3.09
N ALA A 272 6.42 -25.58 -2.73
CA ALA A 272 5.33 -26.50 -3.07
C ALA A 272 5.13 -26.61 -4.58
N VAL A 273 5.09 -25.49 -5.30
CA VAL A 273 4.94 -25.49 -6.76
C VAL A 273 6.18 -26.10 -7.42
N TYR A 274 7.38 -25.74 -6.98
CA TYR A 274 8.63 -26.26 -7.55
C TYR A 274 8.77 -27.78 -7.36
N ILE A 275 8.53 -28.29 -6.14
CA ILE A 275 8.52 -29.73 -5.86
C ILE A 275 7.40 -30.43 -6.65
N GLY A 276 6.21 -29.84 -6.68
CA GLY A 276 5.07 -30.37 -7.43
C GLY A 276 5.40 -30.56 -8.91
N ILE A 277 5.99 -29.56 -9.55
CA ILE A 277 6.48 -29.64 -10.94
C ILE A 277 7.47 -30.80 -11.11
N ARG A 278 8.45 -30.93 -10.21
CA ARG A 278 9.48 -31.98 -10.31
C ARG A 278 8.91 -33.38 -10.15
N LEU A 279 8.04 -33.59 -9.17
CA LEU A 279 7.42 -34.89 -8.90
C LEU A 279 6.48 -35.28 -10.04
N ARG A 280 5.64 -34.35 -10.50
CA ARG A 280 4.70 -34.59 -11.59
C ARG A 280 5.44 -34.86 -12.90
N TYR A 281 6.48 -34.08 -13.22
CA TYR A 281 7.29 -34.32 -14.40
C TYR A 281 7.95 -35.71 -14.36
N ALA A 282 8.54 -36.10 -13.23
CA ALA A 282 9.15 -37.43 -13.08
C ALA A 282 8.14 -38.58 -13.24
N ALA A 283 6.88 -38.38 -12.87
CA ALA A 283 5.83 -39.40 -12.98
C ALA A 283 5.27 -39.55 -14.42
N VAL A 284 5.26 -38.48 -15.21
CA VAL A 284 4.65 -38.46 -16.55
C VAL A 284 5.71 -38.60 -17.67
N LEU A 285 7.00 -38.50 -17.34
CA LEU A 285 8.08 -38.68 -18.30
C LEU A 285 8.07 -40.10 -18.90
N ARG A 286 7.82 -40.20 -20.22
CA ARG A 286 7.95 -41.46 -20.96
C ARG A 286 9.42 -41.79 -21.23
N SER A 287 9.69 -43.05 -21.55
CA SER A 287 11.04 -43.55 -21.89
C SER A 287 11.66 -42.89 -23.12
N ASP A 288 10.86 -42.28 -23.99
CA ASP A 288 11.30 -41.53 -25.18
C ASP A 288 11.62 -40.05 -24.88
N GLY A 289 11.49 -39.62 -23.61
CA GLY A 289 11.71 -38.24 -23.19
C GLY A 289 10.58 -37.27 -23.57
N ARG A 290 9.50 -37.77 -24.20
CA ARG A 290 8.26 -37.01 -24.38
C ARG A 290 7.37 -37.20 -23.17
N CYS A 291 6.40 -36.32 -22.99
CA CYS A 291 5.45 -36.42 -21.91
C CYS A 291 4.06 -36.17 -22.52
N SER A 292 3.18 -37.17 -22.39
CA SER A 292 1.78 -37.08 -22.82
C SER A 292 0.95 -36.54 -21.65
N ASP A 293 0.20 -35.46 -21.86
CA ASP A 293 -0.60 -34.76 -20.82
C ASP A 293 0.22 -34.09 -19.70
N CYS A 294 1.32 -33.39 -20.06
CA CYS A 294 2.05 -32.60 -19.06
C CYS A 294 1.29 -31.32 -18.74
N ASP A 295 0.85 -31.19 -17.49
CA ASP A 295 0.45 -29.93 -16.87
C ASP A 295 1.65 -29.18 -16.26
N VAL A 296 2.87 -29.73 -16.39
CA VAL A 296 4.09 -29.19 -15.76
C VAL A 296 5.29 -29.24 -16.70
N TYR A 297 6.11 -28.18 -16.64
CA TYR A 297 7.28 -28.01 -17.49
C TYR A 297 8.47 -27.55 -16.65
N PRO A 298 9.45 -28.43 -16.33
CA PRO A 298 10.66 -28.02 -15.65
C PRO A 298 11.57 -27.29 -16.63
N GLY A 299 11.60 -25.96 -16.51
CA GLY A 299 12.46 -25.08 -17.27
C GLY A 299 13.76 -24.80 -16.53
N PRO A 300 14.92 -24.80 -17.20
CA PRO A 300 16.21 -24.48 -16.58
C PRO A 300 16.40 -22.97 -16.39
N ASP A 301 15.53 -22.13 -16.96
CA ASP A 301 15.71 -20.69 -16.92
C ASP A 301 15.25 -20.08 -15.59
N TRP A 302 16.11 -19.23 -15.05
CA TRP A 302 15.92 -18.41 -13.85
C TRP A 302 16.13 -16.93 -14.20
N SER A 303 15.75 -16.54 -15.41
CA SER A 303 15.78 -15.15 -15.82
C SER A 303 14.73 -14.34 -15.04
N LEU A 304 15.10 -13.11 -14.65
CA LEU A 304 14.18 -12.17 -14.00
C LEU A 304 13.00 -11.83 -14.91
N LEU A 305 13.31 -11.59 -16.18
CA LEU A 305 12.36 -11.38 -17.26
C LEU A 305 12.30 -12.68 -18.07
N PRO A 306 11.19 -13.43 -18.02
CA PRO A 306 11.06 -14.68 -18.75
C PRO A 306 11.31 -14.47 -20.25
N ASP A 307 12.15 -15.33 -20.85
CA ASP A 307 12.38 -15.33 -22.29
C ASP A 307 11.48 -16.39 -22.97
N SER A 308 11.04 -16.11 -24.19
CA SER A 308 10.25 -17.06 -24.98
C SER A 308 11.10 -18.23 -25.48
N HIS A 309 12.42 -18.07 -25.59
CA HIS A 309 13.33 -19.11 -26.10
C HIS A 309 13.71 -20.16 -25.07
N ASN A 310 13.90 -19.75 -23.82
CA ASN A 310 14.17 -20.65 -22.71
C ASN A 310 12.98 -20.60 -21.77
N TYR A 311 12.15 -21.65 -21.79
CA TYR A 311 11.01 -21.69 -20.90
C TYR A 311 11.50 -21.76 -19.44
N THR A 312 10.99 -20.87 -18.60
CA THR A 312 11.10 -21.01 -17.15
C THR A 312 10.26 -22.19 -16.70
N SER A 313 10.50 -22.68 -15.48
CA SER A 313 9.60 -23.69 -14.92
C SER A 313 8.15 -23.17 -14.90
N LEU A 314 7.20 -24.02 -15.28
CA LEU A 314 5.80 -23.66 -15.48
C LEU A 314 4.91 -24.77 -14.92
N ALA A 315 3.87 -24.40 -14.18
CA ALA A 315 2.77 -25.30 -13.80
C ALA A 315 1.46 -24.71 -14.28
N ASP A 316 0.69 -25.51 -15.03
CA ASP A 316 -0.72 -25.24 -15.29
C ASP A 316 -1.52 -25.52 -14.01
N ILE A 317 -2.31 -24.54 -13.58
CA ILE A 317 -3.23 -24.71 -12.44
C ILE A 317 -4.56 -25.27 -12.93
N THR A 318 -4.88 -25.04 -14.20
CA THR A 318 -6.24 -25.14 -14.71
C THR A 318 -6.60 -26.53 -15.20
N ASN A 319 -5.67 -27.33 -15.74
CA ASN A 319 -5.97 -28.69 -16.29
C ASN A 319 -7.27 -28.72 -17.11
N ALA A 320 -7.65 -27.56 -17.67
CA ALA A 320 -8.90 -27.37 -18.35
C ALA A 320 -8.53 -27.62 -19.79
N GLY A 321 -8.66 -28.89 -20.20
CA GLY A 321 -8.55 -29.27 -21.60
C GLY A 321 -9.27 -28.25 -22.46
N GLU A 322 -8.64 -27.91 -23.60
CA GLU A 322 -9.04 -26.89 -24.57
C GLU A 322 -10.46 -26.38 -24.34
N VAL A 323 -10.58 -25.32 -23.54
CA VAL A 323 -11.91 -24.73 -23.30
C VAL A 323 -12.31 -24.12 -24.64
N GLU A 324 -13.27 -24.76 -25.31
CA GLU A 324 -13.89 -24.22 -26.51
C GLU A 324 -14.24 -22.75 -26.25
N PRO A 325 -13.91 -21.85 -27.20
CA PRO A 325 -14.04 -20.41 -27.04
C PRO A 325 -15.47 -19.89 -26.82
N ASP A 326 -16.46 -20.78 -26.77
CA ASP A 326 -17.89 -20.46 -26.71
C ASP A 326 -18.43 -20.26 -25.28
N GLY A 327 -17.62 -20.50 -24.25
CA GLY A 327 -17.97 -20.22 -22.85
C GLY A 327 -16.93 -19.45 -22.03
N PRO A 328 -16.35 -18.33 -22.51
CA PRO A 328 -15.15 -17.71 -21.92
C PRO A 328 -15.41 -17.02 -20.57
N GLY A 329 -16.67 -16.79 -20.20
CA GLY A 329 -17.03 -16.04 -18.99
C GLY A 329 -16.70 -16.78 -17.70
N PHE A 330 -17.24 -18.00 -17.52
CA PHE A 330 -17.21 -18.67 -16.22
C PHE A 330 -15.78 -19.00 -15.75
N PHE A 331 -14.97 -19.58 -16.64
CA PHE A 331 -13.58 -19.94 -16.33
C PHE A 331 -12.71 -18.70 -16.03
N PHE A 332 -12.88 -17.63 -16.81
CA PHE A 332 -12.18 -16.37 -16.52
C PHE A 332 -12.53 -15.84 -15.13
N TRP A 333 -13.81 -15.80 -14.77
CA TRP A 333 -14.23 -15.29 -13.46
C TRP A 333 -13.77 -16.17 -12.30
N ALA A 334 -13.76 -17.49 -12.47
CA ALA A 334 -13.22 -18.41 -11.46
C ALA A 334 -11.71 -18.19 -11.25
N MET A 335 -10.95 -18.04 -12.33
CA MET A 335 -9.52 -17.73 -12.28
C MET A 335 -9.24 -16.36 -11.69
N PHE A 336 -10.03 -15.36 -12.10
CA PHE A 336 -9.97 -14.01 -11.54
C PHE A 336 -10.17 -14.05 -10.02
N LEU A 337 -11.18 -14.80 -9.54
CA LEU A 337 -11.45 -14.93 -8.11
C LEU A 337 -10.28 -15.58 -7.35
N MET A 338 -9.66 -16.61 -7.91
CA MET A 338 -8.48 -17.25 -7.33
C MET A 338 -7.32 -16.24 -7.21
N VAL A 339 -6.97 -15.57 -8.31
CA VAL A 339 -5.90 -14.56 -8.34
C VAL A 339 -6.24 -13.40 -7.40
N PHE A 340 -7.51 -13.01 -7.32
CA PHE A 340 -8.01 -12.00 -6.40
C PHE A 340 -7.75 -12.33 -4.94
N VAL A 341 -8.06 -13.56 -4.52
CA VAL A 341 -7.82 -13.98 -3.13
C VAL A 341 -6.34 -13.92 -2.79
N ILE A 342 -5.45 -14.42 -3.64
CA ILE A 342 -4.01 -14.42 -3.37
C ILE A 342 -3.47 -12.98 -3.38
N GLN A 343 -3.82 -12.19 -4.39
CA GLN A 343 -3.40 -10.80 -4.52
C GLN A 343 -3.94 -9.93 -3.39
N ALA A 344 -5.10 -10.26 -2.82
CA ALA A 344 -5.65 -9.54 -1.67
C ALA A 344 -4.69 -9.57 -0.48
N PHE A 345 -4.07 -10.71 -0.18
CA PHE A 345 -3.11 -10.80 0.92
C PHE A 345 -1.86 -9.94 0.64
N VAL A 346 -1.33 -9.98 -0.59
CA VAL A 346 -0.16 -9.18 -0.98
C VAL A 346 -0.46 -7.68 -0.90
N THR A 347 -1.58 -7.25 -1.49
CA THR A 347 -2.04 -5.86 -1.47
C THR A 347 -2.24 -5.36 -0.05
N MET A 348 -2.93 -6.15 0.78
CA MET A 348 -3.15 -5.80 2.18
C MET A 348 -1.84 -5.70 2.97
N GLY A 349 -0.83 -6.52 2.66
CA GLY A 349 0.49 -6.44 3.29
C GLY A 349 1.19 -5.11 3.03
N LEU A 350 1.21 -4.68 1.77
CA LEU A 350 1.80 -3.40 1.36
C LEU A 350 1.08 -2.19 1.96
N HIS A 351 -0.25 -2.18 1.94
CA HIS A 351 -1.03 -1.08 2.50
C HIS A 351 -1.02 -1.07 4.04
N CYS A 352 -0.88 -2.24 4.70
CA CYS A 352 -0.63 -2.26 6.14
C CYS A 352 0.77 -1.75 6.48
N ALA A 353 1.80 -2.04 5.66
CA ALA A 353 3.14 -1.50 5.86
C ALA A 353 3.19 0.04 5.78
N GLU A 354 2.26 0.65 5.03
CA GLU A 354 2.06 2.10 5.01
C GLU A 354 1.76 2.68 6.40
N LEU A 355 1.04 1.95 7.25
CA LEU A 355 0.81 2.37 8.64
C LEU A 355 2.14 2.48 9.39
N ILE A 356 3.02 1.49 9.27
CA ILE A 356 4.32 1.48 9.96
C ILE A 356 5.15 2.69 9.52
N VAL A 357 5.19 2.96 8.22
CA VAL A 357 5.89 4.12 7.66
C VAL A 357 5.28 5.43 8.18
N ASN A 358 3.96 5.54 8.20
CA ASN A 358 3.27 6.74 8.68
C ASN A 358 3.53 7.00 10.17
N VAL A 359 3.42 5.98 11.02
CA VAL A 359 3.73 6.08 12.46
C VAL A 359 5.17 6.53 12.69
N SER A 360 6.11 5.99 11.91
CA SER A 360 7.52 6.38 12.03
C SER A 360 7.80 7.78 11.50
N ARG A 361 7.10 8.22 10.44
CA ARG A 361 7.20 9.58 9.92
C ARG A 361 6.60 10.59 10.89
N ASP A 362 5.48 10.25 11.52
CA ASP A 362 4.85 11.11 12.53
C ASP A 362 5.80 11.34 13.72
N GLU A 363 6.54 10.32 14.14
CA GLU A 363 7.60 10.48 15.15
C GLU A 363 8.77 11.33 14.63
N ASP A 364 9.23 11.16 13.39
CA ASP A 364 10.31 12.01 12.84
C ASP A 364 9.86 13.49 12.83
N VAL A 365 8.61 13.77 12.46
CA VAL A 365 8.05 15.13 12.45
C VAL A 365 8.02 15.74 13.85
N TRP A 366 7.62 14.96 14.86
CA TRP A 366 7.69 15.38 16.27
C TRP A 366 9.13 15.68 16.72
N ARG A 367 10.09 14.87 16.29
CA ARG A 367 11.52 15.03 16.64
C ARG A 367 12.18 16.23 15.99
N CYS A 368 11.68 16.69 14.85
CA CYS A 368 12.18 17.89 14.20
C CYS A 368 12.08 19.13 15.10
N MET A 369 11.10 19.20 16.02
CA MET A 369 10.97 20.32 16.95
C MET A 369 12.17 20.50 17.88
N ALA A 370 12.80 19.41 18.31
CA ALA A 370 13.97 19.48 19.20
C ALA A 370 15.30 19.51 18.44
N THR A 371 15.35 18.89 17.26
CA THR A 371 16.62 18.63 16.54
C THR A 371 16.87 19.55 15.35
N SER A 372 15.82 20.10 14.74
CA SER A 372 15.94 20.96 13.57
C SER A 372 16.38 22.36 13.98
N VAL A 373 17.34 22.92 13.26
CA VAL A 373 17.75 24.33 13.40
C VAL A 373 16.57 25.28 13.13
N GLN A 374 15.67 24.89 12.24
CA GLN A 374 14.49 25.67 11.85
C GLN A 374 13.24 25.32 12.67
N GLY A 375 13.33 24.36 13.60
CA GLY A 375 12.17 23.84 14.33
C GLY A 375 11.19 23.09 13.42
N TYR A 376 9.96 22.91 13.89
CA TYR A 376 8.83 22.46 13.07
C TYR A 376 8.09 23.66 12.49
N GLN A 377 7.95 23.67 11.17
CA GLN A 377 7.22 24.70 10.44
C GLN A 377 5.85 24.18 10.00
N THR A 378 4.79 24.81 10.49
CA THR A 378 3.41 24.34 10.27
C THR A 378 3.02 24.37 8.78
N GLY A 379 3.60 25.26 7.97
CA GLY A 379 3.34 25.40 6.52
C GLY A 379 4.11 24.47 5.58
N THR A 380 4.83 23.46 6.07
CA THR A 380 5.57 22.56 5.16
C THR A 380 4.62 21.64 4.37
N ASN A 381 4.69 21.74 3.04
CA ASN A 381 3.87 20.92 2.14
C ASN A 381 4.03 19.42 2.43
N THR A 382 2.93 18.78 2.81
CA THR A 382 2.88 17.35 3.19
C THR A 382 3.46 16.41 2.12
N ILE A 383 3.17 16.66 0.84
CA ILE A 383 3.68 15.83 -0.25
C ILE A 383 5.18 16.00 -0.42
N VAL A 384 5.69 17.22 -0.30
CA VAL A 384 7.14 17.48 -0.38
C VAL A 384 7.85 16.81 0.80
N ALA A 385 7.29 16.91 2.00
CA ALA A 385 7.80 16.22 3.19
C ALA A 385 7.78 14.69 3.01
N ALA A 386 6.72 14.14 2.41
CA ALA A 386 6.62 12.72 2.10
C ALA A 386 7.68 12.28 1.07
N MET A 387 7.89 13.04 -0.01
CA MET A 387 8.87 12.76 -1.05
C MET A 387 10.32 12.94 -0.59
N LYS A 388 10.56 13.72 0.48
CA LYS A 388 11.87 13.81 1.14
C LYS A 388 12.11 12.65 2.11
N SER A 389 11.06 11.95 2.55
CA SER A 389 11.19 10.80 3.43
C SER A 389 11.58 9.55 2.66
N TRP A 390 12.81 9.09 2.85
CA TRP A 390 13.29 7.84 2.24
C TRP A 390 12.38 6.64 2.57
N LYS A 391 11.72 6.64 3.73
CA LYS A 391 10.78 5.57 4.15
C LYS A 391 9.55 5.54 3.22
N THR A 392 8.99 6.70 2.92
CA THR A 392 7.82 6.81 2.03
C THR A 392 8.20 6.50 0.59
N CYS A 393 9.32 7.04 0.09
CA CYS A 393 9.80 6.75 -1.26
C CYS A 393 10.10 5.26 -1.47
N SER A 394 10.73 4.60 -0.48
CA SER A 394 11.03 3.17 -0.55
C SER A 394 9.76 2.33 -0.63
N LEU A 395 8.76 2.63 0.21
CA LEU A 395 7.48 1.91 0.17
C LEU A 395 6.72 2.18 -1.14
N LEU A 396 6.73 3.43 -1.62
CA LEU A 396 6.08 3.80 -2.88
C LEU A 396 6.71 3.08 -4.09
N ALA A 397 8.03 2.85 -4.06
CA ALA A 397 8.72 2.07 -5.08
C ALA A 397 8.48 0.55 -4.94
N LEU A 398 8.40 0.02 -3.72
CA LEU A 398 8.16 -1.40 -3.47
C LEU A 398 6.76 -1.85 -3.91
N LYS A 399 5.73 -1.00 -3.75
CA LYS A 399 4.35 -1.31 -4.16
C LYS A 399 4.24 -1.82 -5.61
N PRO A 400 4.60 -1.05 -6.66
CA PRO A 400 4.47 -1.50 -8.03
C PRO A 400 5.40 -2.67 -8.35
N VAL A 401 6.58 -2.76 -7.73
CA VAL A 401 7.53 -3.87 -7.94
C VAL A 401 6.98 -5.19 -7.42
N VAL A 402 6.41 -5.21 -6.23
CA VAL A 402 5.80 -6.42 -5.64
C VAL A 402 4.59 -6.86 -6.45
N HIS A 403 3.70 -5.94 -6.85
CA HIS A 403 2.56 -6.26 -7.71
C HIS A 403 2.99 -6.75 -9.10
N TRP A 404 4.07 -6.18 -9.64
CA TRP A 404 4.65 -6.63 -10.89
C TRP A 404 5.21 -8.05 -10.78
N PHE A 405 6.01 -8.37 -9.75
CA PHE A 405 6.50 -9.74 -9.53
C PHE A 405 5.36 -10.74 -9.31
N PHE A 406 4.29 -10.33 -8.63
CA PHE A 406 3.11 -11.15 -8.51
C PHE A 406 2.49 -11.46 -9.88
N GLY A 407 2.30 -10.44 -10.74
CA GLY A 407 1.79 -10.63 -12.09
C GLY A 407 2.71 -11.49 -12.97
N LEU A 408 4.04 -11.35 -12.82
CA LEU A 408 5.00 -12.21 -13.50
C LEU A 408 4.95 -13.67 -13.02
N GLY A 409 4.69 -13.89 -11.73
CA GLY A 409 4.54 -15.22 -11.13
C GLY A 409 3.23 -15.90 -11.51
N MET A 410 2.17 -15.11 -11.70
CA MET A 410 0.83 -15.54 -12.09
C MET A 410 0.54 -15.12 -13.54
N ALA A 411 1.10 -15.87 -14.49
CA ALA A 411 0.93 -15.57 -15.91
C ALA A 411 -0.41 -16.13 -16.41
N TYR A 412 -1.17 -15.30 -17.13
CA TYR A 412 -2.39 -15.74 -17.80
C TYR A 412 -2.13 -15.93 -19.30
N TYR A 413 -2.34 -17.16 -19.77
CA TYR A 413 -2.12 -17.55 -21.15
C TYR A 413 -3.45 -17.65 -21.88
N TYR A 414 -3.51 -16.99 -23.05
CA TYR A 414 -4.73 -16.96 -23.85
C TYR A 414 -5.13 -18.37 -24.30
N GLY A 415 -6.36 -18.77 -23.97
CA GLY A 415 -6.93 -20.10 -24.27
C GLY A 415 -6.48 -21.22 -23.33
N TRP A 416 -5.50 -20.98 -22.45
CA TRP A 416 -4.86 -22.04 -21.64
C TRP A 416 -5.02 -21.81 -20.13
N GLY A 417 -5.40 -20.61 -19.69
CA GLY A 417 -5.68 -20.33 -18.29
C GLY A 417 -4.50 -19.73 -17.53
N VAL A 418 -4.44 -19.99 -16.22
CA VAL A 418 -3.46 -19.36 -15.30
C VAL A 418 -2.34 -20.33 -15.00
N PHE A 419 -1.11 -19.85 -15.13
CA PHE A 419 0.10 -20.61 -14.91
C PHE A 419 0.94 -19.98 -13.83
N MET A 420 1.56 -20.83 -13.02
CA MET A 420 2.52 -20.42 -12.01
C MET A 420 3.94 -20.55 -12.54
N ARG A 421 4.74 -19.49 -12.37
CA ARG A 421 6.17 -19.50 -12.68
C ARG A 421 7.00 -19.48 -11.39
N PRO A 422 7.58 -20.61 -10.94
CA PRO A 422 8.30 -20.68 -9.67
C PRO A 422 9.44 -19.67 -9.52
N PRO A 423 10.31 -19.42 -10.52
CA PRO A 423 11.38 -18.42 -10.37
C PRO A 423 10.83 -17.03 -10.01
N GLN A 424 9.74 -16.61 -10.64
CA GLN A 424 9.08 -15.32 -10.40
C GLN A 424 8.38 -15.30 -9.03
N ILE A 425 7.78 -16.41 -8.59
CA ILE A 425 7.24 -16.54 -7.23
C ILE A 425 8.38 -16.43 -6.19
N LEU A 426 9.57 -16.96 -6.47
CA LEU A 426 10.74 -16.78 -5.61
C LEU A 426 11.17 -15.30 -5.56
N TYR A 427 11.16 -14.58 -6.68
CA TYR A 427 11.45 -13.14 -6.69
C TYR A 427 10.40 -12.32 -5.94
N LEU A 428 9.13 -12.70 -6.02
CA LEU A 428 8.07 -12.15 -5.17
C LEU A 428 8.38 -12.40 -3.69
N ALA A 429 8.75 -13.63 -3.30
CA ALA A 429 9.11 -13.96 -1.92
C ALA A 429 10.34 -13.15 -1.43
N PHE A 430 11.33 -12.93 -2.30
CA PHE A 430 12.47 -12.07 -2.01
C PHE A 430 12.04 -10.60 -1.82
N ALA A 431 11.20 -10.06 -2.71
CA ALA A 431 10.67 -8.70 -2.59
C ALA A 431 9.84 -8.51 -1.31
N LEU A 432 9.04 -9.51 -0.92
CA LEU A 432 8.31 -9.53 0.36
C LEU A 432 9.27 -9.61 1.56
N THR A 433 10.39 -10.33 1.43
CA THR A 433 11.45 -10.35 2.46
C THR A 433 12.06 -8.97 2.64
N VAL A 434 12.35 -8.26 1.54
CA VAL A 434 12.84 -6.88 1.59
C VAL A 434 11.83 -5.97 2.28
N LEU A 435 10.53 -6.09 1.96
CA LEU A 435 9.45 -5.35 2.63
C LEU A 435 9.39 -5.68 4.13
N ALA A 436 9.51 -6.96 4.52
CA ALA A 436 9.46 -7.42 5.90
C ALA A 436 10.65 -6.88 6.72
N LEU A 437 11.85 -6.95 6.16
CA LEU A 437 13.07 -6.40 6.78
C LEU A 437 12.97 -4.88 6.91
N PHE A 438 12.59 -4.17 5.85
CA PHE A 438 12.35 -2.73 5.86
C PHE A 438 11.35 -2.34 6.97
N SER A 439 10.21 -3.03 7.03
CA SER A 439 9.18 -2.79 8.05
C SER A 439 9.70 -3.10 9.46
N THR A 440 10.47 -4.17 9.63
CA THR A 440 11.09 -4.55 10.91
C THR A 440 12.07 -3.49 11.40
N LEU A 441 12.96 -3.02 10.51
CA LEU A 441 13.94 -1.98 10.83
C LEU A 441 13.26 -0.69 11.31
N ILE A 442 12.18 -0.28 10.63
CA ILE A 442 11.40 0.90 11.03
C ILE A 442 10.69 0.69 12.37
N CYS A 443 10.03 -0.46 12.56
CA CYS A 443 9.30 -0.79 13.79
C CYS A 443 10.17 -0.87 15.04
N LEU A 444 11.40 -1.38 14.88
CA LEU A 444 12.35 -1.58 15.98
C LEU A 444 13.26 -0.38 16.22
N LYS A 445 13.28 0.60 15.31
CA LYS A 445 14.05 1.83 15.50
C LYS A 445 13.61 2.53 16.78
N ARG A 446 14.58 2.73 17.69
CA ARG A 446 14.41 3.49 18.93
C ARG A 446 14.84 4.94 18.69
N PRO A 447 13.97 5.93 18.91
CA PRO A 447 14.34 7.33 18.85
C PRO A 447 15.41 7.63 19.90
N ILE A 448 16.38 8.47 19.51
CA ILE A 448 17.45 8.94 20.38
C ILE A 448 17.13 10.37 20.78
N GLY A 449 17.38 10.70 22.04
CA GLY A 449 17.23 12.03 22.59
C GLY A 449 16.18 12.13 23.70
N PRO A 450 16.25 13.19 24.51
CA PRO A 450 15.46 13.35 25.73
C PRO A 450 13.96 13.54 25.48
N GLN A 451 13.57 13.99 24.29
CA GLN A 451 12.18 14.24 23.94
C GLN A 451 11.33 12.96 24.07
N PRO A 452 10.14 13.01 24.71
CA PRO A 452 9.28 11.82 24.84
C PRO A 452 8.77 11.34 23.48
N ALA A 453 8.64 10.02 23.28
CA ALA A 453 8.09 9.47 22.04
C ALA A 453 6.56 9.59 21.98
N THR A 454 6.04 9.97 20.82
CA THR A 454 4.60 10.15 20.59
C THR A 454 4.05 9.17 19.57
N TYR A 455 4.83 8.82 18.53
CA TYR A 455 4.42 7.94 17.43
C TYR A 455 3.06 8.32 16.82
N GLY A 456 2.80 9.63 16.74
CA GLY A 456 1.54 10.18 16.22
C GLY A 456 0.34 10.07 17.16
N HIS A 457 0.52 9.74 18.45
CA HIS A 457 -0.57 9.75 19.43
C HIS A 457 -0.98 11.18 19.77
N LEU A 458 -2.19 11.55 19.37
CA LEU A 458 -2.62 12.96 19.35
C LEU A 458 -2.74 13.52 20.76
N LYS A 459 -3.29 12.75 21.70
CA LYS A 459 -3.41 13.17 23.10
C LYS A 459 -2.03 13.37 23.75
N THR A 460 -1.05 12.50 23.48
CA THR A 460 0.31 12.68 24.00
C THR A 460 0.95 13.92 23.40
N ILE A 461 0.76 14.19 22.10
CA ILE A 461 1.27 15.43 21.49
C ILE A 461 0.65 16.65 22.18
N VAL A 462 -0.67 16.66 22.38
CA VAL A 462 -1.34 17.76 23.09
C VAL A 462 -0.81 17.92 24.52
N ASP A 463 -0.47 16.85 25.23
CA ASP A 463 0.09 16.92 26.59
C ASP A 463 1.56 17.39 26.64
N LEU A 464 2.29 17.30 25.53
CA LEU A 464 3.70 17.70 25.43
C LEU A 464 3.89 19.10 24.83
N VAL A 465 2.87 19.62 24.15
CA VAL A 465 2.84 20.96 23.55
C VAL A 465 2.07 21.88 24.49
N ASP A 466 2.79 22.72 25.22
CA ASP A 466 2.20 23.68 26.17
C ASP A 466 1.86 25.02 25.49
N GLU A 467 2.63 25.43 24.48
CA GLU A 467 2.35 26.60 23.65
C GLU A 467 2.31 26.26 22.16
N TRP A 468 1.26 26.70 21.48
CA TRP A 468 1.06 26.46 20.04
C TRP A 468 1.48 27.69 19.23
N HIS A 469 2.45 27.51 18.35
CA HIS A 469 3.01 28.55 17.48
C HIS A 469 3.13 28.04 16.03
N GLU A 470 3.26 28.94 15.06
CA GLU A 470 3.45 28.54 13.65
C GLU A 470 4.78 27.84 13.43
N ASP A 471 5.83 28.36 14.08
CA ASP A 471 7.14 27.75 14.21
C ASP A 471 7.31 27.25 15.64
N MET A 472 7.60 25.97 15.81
CA MET A 472 7.69 25.36 17.15
C MET A 472 9.04 24.68 17.37
N PHE A 473 9.64 25.03 18.49
CA PHE A 473 10.83 24.38 19.05
C PHE A 473 10.45 23.69 20.36
N TRP A 474 11.06 22.54 20.65
CA TRP A 474 10.85 21.83 21.92
C TRP A 474 12.15 21.77 22.73
N GLY A 475 12.08 22.08 24.01
CA GLY A 475 13.25 22.08 24.89
C GLY A 475 12.95 22.46 26.34
N HIS A 476 14.02 22.74 27.09
CA HIS A 476 13.92 23.16 28.49
C HIS A 476 13.47 24.63 28.59
N LYS A 477 12.44 24.89 29.41
CA LYS A 477 11.90 26.25 29.61
C LYS A 477 12.36 26.92 30.89
N GLY A 478 12.67 26.15 31.93
CA GLY A 478 13.21 26.69 33.17
C GLY A 478 13.18 25.71 34.32
N ASP A 479 13.94 26.05 35.36
CA ASP A 479 13.99 25.32 36.61
C ASP A 479 12.88 25.82 37.52
N GLY A 480 11.88 24.97 37.77
CA GLY A 480 10.90 25.23 38.83
C GLY A 480 11.47 24.92 40.21
N HIS A 481 10.67 25.08 41.26
CA HIS A 481 11.05 24.76 42.65
C HIS A 481 11.24 23.24 42.87
N GLY A 482 12.33 22.67 42.35
CA GLY A 482 12.70 21.26 42.47
C GLY A 482 12.25 20.36 41.31
N VAL A 483 11.41 20.85 40.41
CA VAL A 483 10.97 20.18 39.17
C VAL A 483 11.08 21.18 38.02
N ALA A 484 11.87 20.85 37.01
CA ALA A 484 12.04 21.65 35.80
C ALA A 484 10.84 21.52 34.87
N HIS A 485 10.72 22.39 33.88
CA HIS A 485 9.68 22.29 32.85
C HIS A 485 10.30 22.21 31.46
N ALA A 486 9.72 21.37 30.61
CA ALA A 486 10.03 21.27 29.19
C ALA A 486 8.76 21.44 28.38
N GLY A 487 8.87 22.06 27.22
CA GLY A 487 7.70 22.40 26.41
C GLY A 487 8.10 23.00 25.08
N THR A 488 7.15 23.67 24.44
CA THR A 488 7.27 24.28 23.12
C THR A 488 7.34 25.80 23.18
N SER A 489 8.11 26.44 22.30
CA SER A 489 8.19 27.90 22.16
C SER A 489 8.31 28.28 20.69
N ASP A 490 8.00 29.55 20.38
CA ASP A 490 8.23 30.24 19.10
C ASP A 490 9.72 30.49 18.82
N SER A 491 10.57 30.35 19.83
CA SER A 491 12.01 30.53 19.74
C SER A 491 12.76 29.28 20.20
N ARG A 492 14.02 29.16 19.78
CA ARG A 492 14.84 27.99 20.08
C ARG A 492 15.10 27.90 21.58
N LEU A 493 14.68 26.77 22.16
CA LEU A 493 14.89 26.46 23.58
C LEU A 493 16.23 25.74 23.83
N PRO A 494 16.82 25.88 25.02
CA PRO A 494 17.92 25.06 25.48
C PRO A 494 17.58 23.56 25.46
N GLU A 495 18.62 22.73 25.36
CA GLU A 495 18.45 21.28 25.46
C GLU A 495 18.00 20.86 26.86
N VAL A 496 17.21 19.79 26.90
CA VAL A 496 16.72 19.21 28.15
C VAL A 496 17.88 18.52 28.88
N SER A 497 18.06 18.87 30.16
CA SER A 497 19.07 18.25 31.02
C SER A 497 18.65 16.83 31.40
N MET A 498 19.54 15.85 31.20
CA MET A 498 19.29 14.46 31.58
C MET A 498 19.27 14.22 33.10
N GLU A 499 19.75 15.18 33.89
CA GLU A 499 19.93 15.04 35.34
C GLU A 499 18.73 15.58 36.14
N LEU A 500 17.97 16.50 35.54
CA LEU A 500 16.83 17.15 36.17
C LEU A 500 15.57 16.28 36.09
N LEU A 501 14.69 16.50 37.06
CA LEU A 501 13.34 15.95 37.08
C LEU A 501 12.39 16.97 36.46
N TYR A 502 11.52 16.54 35.56
CA TYR A 502 10.60 17.40 34.81
C TYR A 502 9.14 17.00 35.01
#